data_AF-A0A6N7L254-F1
#
_entry.id   AF-A0A6N7L254-F1
#
_cell.length_a   1.000
_cell.length_b   1.000
_cell.length_c   1.000
_cell.angle_alpha   90.00
_cell.angle_beta   90.00
_cell.angle_gamma   90.00
#
_symmetry.space_group_name_H-M   'P 1'
#
loop_
_entity.id
_entity.type
_entity.pdbx_description
1 polymer ?
#
loop_
_entity_poly.entity_id
_entity_poly.type
_entity_poly.pdbx_seq_one_letter_code
_entity_poly.pdbx_strand_id
1 'polypeptide(L)'
;MSKRSSRSTAVATAVVLAAGLAAGVAPAAVADTAPAALAPLVLATPAGTQFSEPTGVSNKGVVVGWLYGEGPTLTYRAIRWNADLTPTILAPLAGDTEDKALGVNDAGTVVGFSRQWSGRTR
;
A
#
# COMPACT_ATOMS: atom_id res chain seq x y z
N MET A 1 95.93 25.38 24.80
CA MET A 1 96.46 26.00 23.55
C MET A 1 95.38 25.95 22.47
N SER A 2 95.17 27.07 21.75
CA SER A 2 94.42 27.26 20.49
C SER A 2 92.89 27.03 20.51
N LYS A 3 92.00 28.04 20.63
CA LYS A 3 91.52 29.08 19.66
C LYS A 3 91.04 28.56 18.29
N ARG A 4 89.71 28.63 18.06
CA ARG A 4 88.95 29.28 16.95
C ARG A 4 87.61 28.55 16.70
N SER A 5 86.47 29.23 16.91
CA SER A 5 85.54 29.73 15.87
C SER A 5 84.62 28.64 15.30
N SER A 6 83.32 28.80 15.03
CA SER A 6 82.38 29.93 15.02
C SER A 6 80.95 29.34 15.03
N ARG A 7 79.97 30.24 15.19
CA ARG A 7 78.52 30.07 15.36
C ARG A 7 77.82 29.29 14.23
N SER A 8 76.73 28.58 14.55
CA SER A 8 75.40 28.89 13.99
C SER A 8 74.29 28.00 14.57
N THR A 9 73.21 28.66 14.96
CA THR A 9 71.92 28.17 15.44
C THR A 9 71.18 27.34 14.38
N ALA A 10 70.56 26.20 14.75
CA ALA A 10 69.25 25.81 14.20
C ALA A 10 68.60 24.63 14.96
N VAL A 11 67.54 24.98 15.69
CA VAL A 11 66.22 24.33 15.77
C VAL A 11 66.14 22.83 16.12
N ALA A 12 65.56 22.57 17.30
CA ALA A 12 65.10 21.29 17.79
C ALA A 12 64.07 20.63 16.86
N THR A 13 64.28 19.36 16.53
CA THR A 13 63.27 18.50 15.89
C THR A 13 62.65 17.61 16.97
N ALA A 14 61.47 18.00 17.45
CA ALA A 14 60.61 17.13 18.23
C ALA A 14 59.84 16.22 17.26
N VAL A 15 60.07 14.91 17.33
CA VAL A 15 59.19 13.93 16.69
C VAL A 15 58.05 13.65 17.67
N VAL A 16 56.87 14.20 17.38
CA VAL A 16 55.62 13.87 18.07
C VAL A 16 54.79 12.96 17.16
N LEU A 17 54.35 11.83 17.71
CA LEU A 17 53.45 10.85 17.11
C LEU A 17 52.13 11.50 16.67
N ALA A 18 51.70 11.26 15.43
CA ALA A 18 50.34 11.55 14.99
C ALA A 18 49.66 10.24 14.57
N ALA A 19 48.75 9.76 15.41
CA ALA A 19 47.77 8.75 15.05
C ALA A 19 46.77 9.37 14.07
N GLY A 20 46.69 8.84 12.85
CA GLY A 20 45.74 9.29 11.84
C GLY A 20 44.31 8.88 12.21
N LEU A 21 43.46 9.85 12.52
CA LEU A 21 42.00 9.66 12.49
C LEU A 21 41.54 9.67 11.03
N ALA A 22 41.23 8.50 10.48
CA ALA A 22 40.46 8.42 9.25
C ALA A 22 39.01 8.77 9.56
N ALA A 23 38.59 10.00 9.25
CA ALA A 23 37.19 10.39 9.26
C ALA A 23 36.49 9.70 8.07
N GLY A 24 35.90 8.52 8.32
CA GLY A 24 34.99 7.90 7.37
C GLY A 24 33.74 8.76 7.24
N VAL A 25 33.48 9.30 6.05
CA VAL A 25 32.17 9.89 5.73
C VAL A 25 31.17 8.74 5.69
N ALA A 26 30.35 8.61 6.73
CA ALA A 26 29.21 7.70 6.68
C ALA A 26 28.31 8.12 5.50
N PRO A 27 27.84 7.19 4.66
CA PRO A 27 26.89 7.54 3.62
C PRO A 27 25.67 8.17 4.30
N ALA A 28 25.22 9.30 3.78
CA ALA A 28 23.98 9.92 4.22
C ALA A 28 22.88 8.86 4.13
N ALA A 29 22.31 8.50 5.28
CA ALA A 29 21.16 7.62 5.32
C ALA A 29 20.10 8.27 4.43
N VAL A 30 19.74 7.60 3.34
CA VAL A 30 18.55 7.97 2.58
C VAL A 30 17.42 7.82 3.58
N ALA A 31 16.88 8.93 4.05
CA ALA A 31 15.69 8.91 4.87
C ALA A 31 14.61 8.28 4.00
N ASP A 32 14.30 7.01 4.31
CA ASP A 32 13.13 6.33 3.79
C ASP A 32 11.95 7.16 4.28
N THR A 33 11.45 8.04 3.43
CA THR A 33 10.24 8.80 3.72
C THR A 33 9.17 7.77 3.96
N ALA A 34 8.82 7.57 5.22
CA ALA A 34 7.73 6.69 5.62
C ALA A 34 6.54 6.97 4.69
N PRO A 35 5.92 5.94 4.08
CA PRO A 35 4.84 6.15 3.14
C PRO A 35 3.81 7.07 3.80
N ALA A 36 3.38 8.10 3.08
CA ALA A 36 2.37 9.04 3.55
C ALA A 36 1.24 8.24 4.20
N ALA A 37 0.90 8.59 5.45
CA ALA A 37 -0.06 7.84 6.24
C ALA A 37 -1.32 7.56 5.42
N LEU A 38 -1.62 6.29 5.18
CA LEU A 38 -2.78 5.88 4.41
C LEU A 38 -4.04 6.25 5.21
N ALA A 39 -4.83 7.18 4.69
CA ALA A 39 -6.17 7.42 5.20
C ALA A 39 -7.11 6.28 4.76
N PRO A 40 -8.08 5.87 5.60
CA PRO A 40 -9.11 4.93 5.19
C PRO A 40 -9.86 5.44 3.95
N LEU A 41 -10.02 4.57 2.95
CA LEU A 41 -10.74 4.89 1.74
C LEU A 41 -12.19 4.43 1.84
N VAL A 42 -13.12 5.36 1.64
CA VAL A 42 -14.56 5.06 1.63
C VAL A 42 -14.97 4.60 0.23
N LEU A 43 -15.59 3.43 0.15
CA LEU A 43 -16.17 2.90 -1.08
C LEU A 43 -17.64 3.32 -1.18
N ALA A 44 -17.99 4.08 -2.23
CA ALA A 44 -19.37 4.50 -2.45
C ALA A 44 -20.27 3.31 -2.79
N THR A 45 -21.49 3.29 -2.26
CA THR A 45 -22.50 2.27 -2.57
C THR A 45 -23.75 2.91 -3.18
N PRO A 46 -24.51 2.17 -4.01
CA PRO A 46 -25.83 2.61 -4.48
C PRO A 46 -26.75 3.03 -3.33
N ALA A 47 -27.61 4.03 -3.56
CA ALA A 47 -28.60 4.46 -2.59
C ALA A 47 -29.52 3.29 -2.18
N GLY A 48 -29.86 3.22 -0.90
CA GLY A 48 -30.66 2.12 -0.34
C GLY A 48 -29.86 0.92 0.16
N THR A 49 -28.57 0.82 -0.18
CA THR A 49 -27.68 -0.22 0.36
C THR A 49 -27.70 -0.20 1.89
N GLN A 50 -28.08 -1.32 2.50
CA GLN A 50 -28.16 -1.45 3.96
C GLN A 50 -26.79 -1.80 4.55
N PHE A 51 -26.05 -2.66 3.87
CA PHE A 51 -24.65 -2.93 4.19
C PHE A 51 -23.93 -3.50 2.96
N SER A 52 -22.61 -3.43 2.99
CA SER A 52 -21.72 -3.92 1.94
C SER A 52 -20.44 -4.44 2.54
N GLU A 53 -19.85 -5.44 1.89
CA GLU A 53 -18.59 -6.04 2.31
C GLU A 53 -17.65 -6.21 1.11
N PRO A 54 -16.49 -5.51 1.08
CA PRO A 54 -15.44 -5.80 0.11
C PRO A 54 -14.76 -7.12 0.46
N THR A 55 -14.57 -7.97 -0.54
CA THR A 55 -14.01 -9.33 -0.38
C THR A 55 -12.67 -9.52 -1.07
N GLY A 56 -12.31 -8.63 -2.01
CA GLY A 56 -11.04 -8.71 -2.71
C GLY A 56 -10.61 -7.39 -3.33
N VAL A 57 -9.30 -7.21 -3.44
CA VAL A 57 -8.67 -6.05 -4.09
C VAL A 57 -7.50 -6.54 -4.96
N SER A 58 -7.36 -5.95 -6.14
CA SER A 58 -6.23 -6.19 -7.06
C SER A 58 -5.12 -5.16 -6.86
N ASN A 59 -3.91 -5.41 -7.38
CA ASN A 59 -2.79 -4.47 -7.35
C ASN A 59 -3.06 -3.18 -8.16
N LYS A 60 -4.11 -3.17 -8.98
CA LYS A 60 -4.56 -2.00 -9.74
C LYS A 60 -5.65 -1.19 -9.03
N GLY A 61 -5.98 -1.52 -7.79
CA GLY A 61 -7.00 -0.81 -7.01
C GLY A 61 -8.44 -1.14 -7.40
N VAL A 62 -8.67 -2.16 -8.25
CA VAL A 62 -10.02 -2.70 -8.45
C VAL A 62 -10.41 -3.47 -7.19
N VAL A 63 -11.54 -3.11 -6.60
CA VAL A 63 -12.12 -3.78 -5.44
C VAL A 63 -13.38 -4.52 -5.89
N VAL A 64 -13.65 -5.67 -5.29
CA VAL A 64 -14.91 -6.39 -5.46
C VAL A 64 -15.49 -6.78 -4.11
N GLY A 65 -16.78 -7.07 -4.11
CA GLY A 65 -17.48 -7.47 -2.91
C GLY A 65 -18.93 -7.77 -3.21
N TRP A 66 -19.74 -7.59 -2.19
CA TRP A 66 -21.18 -7.73 -2.30
C TRP A 66 -21.88 -6.74 -1.39
N LEU A 67 -23.13 -6.46 -1.72
CA LEU A 67 -24.00 -5.58 -0.96
C LEU A 67 -25.34 -6.26 -0.70
N TYR A 68 -26.09 -5.69 0.23
CA TYR A 68 -27.45 -6.10 0.55
C TYR A 68 -28.38 -4.89 0.58
N GLY A 69 -29.58 -5.09 0.04
CA GLY A 69 -30.64 -4.10 0.09
C GLY A 69 -30.64 -3.08 -1.06
N GLU A 70 -30.11 -3.43 -2.23
CA GLU A 70 -30.26 -2.59 -3.41
C GLU A 70 -31.65 -2.72 -4.03
N GLY A 71 -32.37 -1.59 -4.16
CA GLY A 71 -33.66 -1.54 -4.82
C GLY A 71 -34.83 -2.14 -4.02
N PRO A 72 -35.98 -2.43 -4.67
CA PRO A 72 -37.19 -2.90 -4.00
C PRO A 72 -37.11 -4.34 -3.50
N THR A 73 -36.06 -5.10 -3.88
CA THR A 73 -35.87 -6.49 -3.49
C THR A 73 -34.63 -6.60 -2.60
N LEU A 74 -34.85 -6.92 -1.32
CA LEU A 74 -33.75 -7.10 -0.37
C LEU A 74 -33.00 -8.41 -0.65
N THR A 75 -31.96 -8.33 -1.45
CA THR A 75 -31.16 -9.49 -1.85
C THR A 75 -29.66 -9.17 -1.89
N TYR A 76 -28.82 -10.20 -2.02
CA TYR A 76 -27.37 -10.06 -2.18
C TYR A 76 -27.00 -9.81 -3.64
N ARG A 77 -26.18 -8.79 -3.88
CA ARG A 77 -25.68 -8.44 -5.20
C ARG A 77 -24.17 -8.29 -5.19
N ALA A 78 -23.48 -8.80 -6.20
CA ALA A 78 -22.07 -8.53 -6.35
C ALA A 78 -21.86 -7.09 -6.85
N ILE A 79 -20.80 -6.46 -6.35
CA ILE A 79 -20.42 -5.10 -6.70
C ILE A 79 -18.93 -5.05 -6.97
N ARG A 80 -18.55 -4.27 -7.98
CA ARG A 80 -17.17 -3.97 -8.35
C ARG A 80 -16.96 -2.46 -8.23
N TRP A 81 -15.87 -2.06 -7.59
CA TRP A 81 -15.35 -0.71 -7.67
C TRP A 81 -14.16 -0.71 -8.61
N ASN A 82 -14.21 0.12 -9.64
CA ASN A 82 -13.08 0.35 -10.52
C ASN A 82 -11.96 1.09 -9.77
N ALA A 83 -10.80 1.26 -10.40
CA ALA A 83 -9.65 1.95 -9.78
C ALA A 83 -9.95 3.43 -9.48
N ASP A 84 -10.92 4.03 -10.17
CA ASP A 84 -11.48 5.36 -9.91
C ASP A 84 -12.56 5.36 -8.80
N LEU A 85 -12.78 4.20 -8.17
CA LEU A 85 -13.77 3.94 -7.12
C LEU A 85 -15.23 4.02 -7.57
N THR A 86 -15.48 4.09 -8.89
CA THR A 86 -16.83 4.04 -9.44
C THR A 86 -17.44 2.66 -9.18
N PRO A 87 -18.57 2.57 -8.43
CA PRO A 87 -19.25 1.31 -8.18
C PRO A 87 -20.03 0.85 -9.42
N THR A 88 -20.01 -0.45 -9.68
CA THR A 88 -20.83 -1.13 -10.69
C THR A 88 -21.40 -2.39 -10.08
N ILE A 89 -22.72 -2.49 -10.02
CA ILE A 89 -23.40 -3.72 -9.62
C ILE A 89 -23.26 -4.72 -10.77
N LEU A 90 -22.85 -5.94 -10.45
CA LEU A 90 -22.77 -7.02 -11.42
C LEU A 90 -24.14 -7.71 -11.49
N ALA A 91 -24.52 -8.13 -12.69
CA ALA A 91 -25.74 -8.89 -12.87
C ALA A 91 -25.52 -10.34 -12.40
N PRO A 92 -26.48 -10.95 -11.68
CA PRO A 92 -26.47 -12.40 -11.47
C PRO A 92 -26.55 -13.13 -12.82
N LEU A 93 -26.20 -14.41 -12.82
CA LEU A 93 -26.35 -15.25 -14.00
C LEU A 93 -27.83 -15.41 -14.37
N ALA A 94 -28.12 -15.72 -15.62
CA ALA A 94 -29.49 -15.87 -16.09
C ALA A 94 -30.25 -16.93 -15.30
N GLY A 95 -31.36 -16.54 -14.66
CA GLY A 95 -32.19 -17.41 -13.82
C GLY A 95 -31.89 -17.33 -12.32
N ASP A 96 -30.76 -16.73 -11.95
CA ASP A 96 -30.38 -16.47 -10.57
C ASP A 96 -30.91 -15.11 -10.09
N THR A 97 -31.07 -14.99 -8.79
CA THR A 97 -31.57 -13.77 -8.15
C THR A 97 -30.60 -13.22 -7.10
N GLU A 98 -29.53 -13.97 -6.81
CA GLU A 98 -28.45 -13.58 -5.91
C GLU A 98 -27.09 -13.80 -6.55
N ASP A 99 -26.15 -12.95 -6.18
CA ASP A 99 -24.76 -13.07 -6.56
C ASP A 99 -23.82 -12.42 -5.53
N LYS A 100 -22.59 -12.95 -5.44
CA LYS A 100 -21.49 -12.36 -4.65
C LYS A 100 -20.18 -12.50 -5.39
N ALA A 101 -19.39 -11.44 -5.42
CA ALA A 101 -17.99 -11.50 -5.81
C ALA A 101 -17.13 -11.85 -4.58
N LEU A 102 -16.18 -12.75 -4.77
CA LEU A 102 -15.30 -13.27 -3.72
C LEU A 102 -13.81 -12.99 -3.99
N GLY A 103 -13.46 -12.55 -5.21
CA GLY A 103 -12.09 -12.22 -5.55
C GLY A 103 -11.96 -11.56 -6.91
N VAL A 104 -10.83 -10.90 -7.12
CA VAL A 104 -10.49 -10.21 -8.36
C VAL A 104 -8.99 -10.31 -8.62
N ASN A 105 -8.59 -10.46 -9.88
CA ASN A 105 -7.18 -10.41 -10.29
C ASN A 105 -6.81 -9.07 -10.95
N ASP A 106 -5.52 -8.87 -11.26
CA ASP A 106 -5.02 -7.64 -11.90
C ASP A 106 -5.51 -7.42 -13.34
N ALA A 107 -6.09 -8.44 -13.97
CA ALA A 107 -6.79 -8.30 -15.25
C ALA A 107 -8.24 -7.80 -15.06
N GLY A 108 -8.71 -7.63 -13.83
CA GLY A 108 -10.09 -7.27 -13.51
C GLY A 108 -11.07 -8.44 -13.63
N THR A 109 -10.57 -9.68 -13.75
CA THR A 109 -11.41 -10.88 -13.74
C THR A 109 -11.94 -11.12 -12.33
N VAL A 110 -13.25 -11.20 -12.20
CA VAL A 110 -13.95 -11.40 -10.93
C VAL A 110 -14.38 -12.86 -10.81
N VAL A 111 -14.18 -13.44 -9.62
CA VAL A 111 -14.66 -14.78 -9.28
C VAL A 111 -15.66 -14.71 -8.13
N GLY A 112 -16.60 -15.64 -8.09
CA GLY A 112 -17.70 -15.63 -7.13
C GLY A 112 -18.75 -16.70 -7.43
N PHE A 113 -19.97 -16.48 -6.95
CA PHE A 113 -21.10 -17.34 -7.24
C PHE A 113 -22.34 -16.53 -7.61
N SER A 114 -23.25 -17.17 -8.33
CA SER A 114 -24.62 -16.73 -8.53
C SER A 114 -25.54 -17.90 -8.24
N ARG A 115 -26.74 -17.61 -7.71
CA ARG A 115 -27.74 -18.62 -7.38
C ARG A 115 -29.15 -18.06 -7.39
N GLN A 116 -30.11 -18.93 -7.59
CA GLN A 116 -31.50 -18.64 -7.30
C GLN A 116 -31.71 -18.57 -5.78
N TRP A 117 -32.22 -17.45 -5.30
CA TRP A 117 -32.79 -17.36 -3.96
C TRP A 117 -34.07 -18.20 -3.90
N SER A 118 -34.05 -19.27 -3.11
CA SER A 118 -35.18 -20.20 -2.99
C SER A 118 -36.29 -19.72 -2.03
N GLY A 119 -36.14 -18.54 -1.42
CA GLY A 119 -37.22 -17.91 -0.68
C GLY A 119 -37.82 -18.73 0.46
N ARG A 120 -37.07 -19.63 1.11
CA ARG A 120 -37.59 -20.33 2.31
C ARG A 120 -37.70 -19.36 3.47
N THR A 121 -38.81 -18.62 3.51
CA THR A 121 -39.37 -18.08 4.74
C THR A 121 -39.71 -19.26 5.66
N ARG A 122 -39.22 -19.21 6.90
CA ARG A 122 -39.68 -20.10 7.98
C ARG A 122 -41.05 -19.66 8.46
#